data_AF-A0A8T4YUI4-F1
#
_entry.id   AF-A0A8T4YUI4-F1
#
_cell.length_a   1.000
_cell.length_b   1.000
_cell.length_c   1.000
_cell.angle_alpha   90.00
_cell.angle_beta   90.00
_cell.angle_gamma   90.00
#
_symmetry.space_group_name_H-M   'P 1'
#
loop_
_entity.id
_entity.type
_entity.pdbx_description
1 polymer ?
#
loop_
_entity_poly.entity_id
_entity_poly.type
_entity_poly.pdbx_seq_one_letter_code
_entity_poly.pdbx_strand_id
1 'polypeptide(L)'
;MERLKLSIALDDRFEEGELQRIAEALGGAFDLKNRTYMLKASEESPPTAVFSFGEITGENIPYLLGVIRSDYWKKARKEISRILARRRDGEAPLVSFECSIGGVKANMRCRTSDQRSLEAAFEHLYSALDSLWTLAHNKNLPRSPSQIYLGYNEASKKYRIDRAVVLGTDFGEYEFDEKGGKWSKIASRQSDQRA
;
A
#
# COMPACT_ATOMS: atom_id res chain seq x y z
N MET A 1 -5.78 16.22 -20.03
CA MET A 1 -5.37 14.94 -19.41
C MET A 1 -5.99 14.89 -18.03
N GLU A 2 -6.84 13.89 -17.76
CA GLU A 2 -7.44 13.70 -16.43
C GLU A 2 -6.31 13.38 -15.43
N ARG A 3 -6.33 14.00 -14.25
CA ARG A 3 -5.31 13.76 -13.22
C ARG A 3 -5.56 12.40 -12.57
N LEU A 4 -4.49 11.75 -12.09
CA LEU A 4 -4.63 10.49 -11.36
C LEU A 4 -5.44 10.69 -10.10
N LYS A 5 -6.36 9.76 -9.85
CA LYS A 5 -7.17 9.74 -8.66
C LYS A 5 -6.35 9.14 -7.52
N LEU A 6 -6.06 9.93 -6.48
CA LEU A 6 -5.57 9.45 -5.17
C LEU A 6 -6.55 9.81 -4.04
N SER A 7 -6.86 8.85 -3.17
CA SER A 7 -7.54 9.11 -1.89
C SER A 7 -6.55 8.99 -0.75
N ILE A 8 -6.70 9.83 0.27
CA ILE A 8 -5.84 9.84 1.47
C ILE A 8 -6.75 9.76 2.68
N ALA A 9 -6.48 8.80 3.56
CA ALA A 9 -7.20 8.68 4.81
C ALA A 9 -6.22 8.57 5.97
N LEU A 10 -6.33 9.44 6.97
CA LEU A 10 -5.60 9.33 8.23
C LEU A 10 -6.60 8.99 9.33
N ASP A 11 -6.22 8.21 10.33
CA ASP A 11 -7.05 8.10 11.52
C ASP A 11 -6.97 9.34 12.43
N ASP A 12 -7.89 9.45 13.37
CA ASP A 12 -8.07 10.59 14.28
C ASP A 12 -6.93 10.77 15.31
N ARG A 13 -5.89 9.93 15.28
CA ARG A 13 -4.62 10.19 15.99
C ARG A 13 -3.68 11.11 15.21
N PHE A 14 -4.04 11.44 13.96
CA PHE A 14 -3.42 12.51 13.19
C PHE A 14 -4.28 13.77 13.25
N GLU A 15 -3.63 14.92 13.11
CA GLU A 15 -4.34 16.20 13.07
C GLU A 15 -4.87 16.47 11.66
N GLU A 16 -6.02 17.14 11.55
CA GLU A 16 -6.58 17.56 10.25
C GLU A 16 -5.61 18.45 9.45
N GLY A 17 -4.83 19.30 10.14
CA GLY A 17 -3.77 20.09 9.54
C GLY A 17 -2.61 19.25 8.99
N GLU A 18 -2.36 18.05 9.53
CA GLU A 18 -1.40 17.10 8.99
C GLU A 18 -1.92 16.47 7.69
N LEU A 19 -3.21 16.08 7.65
CA LEU A 19 -3.86 15.61 6.42
C LEU A 19 -3.81 16.67 5.32
N GLN A 20 -4.12 17.92 5.65
CA GLN A 20 -4.05 19.02 4.69
C GLN A 20 -2.64 19.21 4.15
N ARG A 21 -1.61 19.20 5.00
CA ARG A 21 -0.20 19.33 4.58
C ARG A 21 0.25 18.17 3.69
N ILE A 22 -0.18 16.94 3.98
CA ILE A 22 0.06 15.78 3.12
C ILE A 22 -0.60 15.99 1.75
N ALA A 23 -1.87 16.44 1.73
CA ALA A 23 -2.60 16.69 0.50
C ALA A 23 -1.95 17.82 -0.33
N GLU A 24 -1.50 18.89 0.30
CA GLU A 24 -0.78 19.99 -0.33
C GLU A 24 0.57 19.53 -0.90
N ALA A 25 1.31 18.70 -0.16
CA ALA A 25 2.57 18.11 -0.64
C ALA A 25 2.37 17.22 -1.87
N LEU A 26 1.21 16.59 -2.01
CA LEU A 26 0.78 15.78 -3.16
C LEU A 26 -0.01 16.57 -4.22
N GLY A 27 -0.26 17.87 -3.97
CA GLY A 27 -0.97 18.78 -4.85
C GLY A 27 -0.25 19.07 -6.17
N GLY A 28 -0.91 18.75 -7.28
CA GLY A 28 -0.45 18.99 -8.65
C GLY A 28 -0.29 17.71 -9.49
N ALA A 29 0.10 16.60 -8.86
CA ALA A 29 0.25 15.30 -9.52
C ALA A 29 -1.01 14.42 -9.46
N PHE A 30 -1.83 14.60 -8.41
CA PHE A 30 -3.06 13.85 -8.20
C PHE A 30 -4.27 14.78 -8.10
N ASP A 31 -5.44 14.25 -8.44
CA ASP A 31 -6.74 14.81 -8.06
C ASP A 31 -7.15 14.31 -6.68
N LEU A 32 -7.13 15.22 -5.72
CA LEU A 32 -7.43 14.99 -4.31
C LEU A 32 -8.75 15.64 -3.87
N LYS A 33 -9.44 16.37 -4.76
CA LYS A 33 -10.62 17.17 -4.37
C LYS A 33 -11.73 16.27 -3.82
N ASN A 34 -12.09 16.48 -2.55
CA ASN A 34 -13.06 15.66 -1.79
C ASN A 34 -12.62 14.20 -1.56
N ARG A 35 -11.31 13.92 -1.57
CA ARG A 35 -10.73 12.56 -1.44
C ARG A 35 -9.75 12.43 -0.28
N THR A 36 -9.83 13.35 0.67
CA THR A 36 -9.08 13.37 1.92
C THR A 36 -10.04 13.12 3.07
N TYR A 37 -9.75 12.16 3.92
CA TYR A 37 -10.65 11.69 4.97
C TYR A 37 -9.94 11.56 6.31
N MET A 38 -10.66 11.87 7.39
CA MET A 38 -10.30 11.45 8.74
C MET A 38 -11.12 10.21 9.10
N LEU A 39 -10.46 9.15 9.56
CA LEU A 39 -11.07 7.90 10.00
C LEU A 39 -11.14 7.88 11.53
N LYS A 40 -12.15 7.22 12.09
CA LYS A 40 -12.11 6.90 13.52
C LYS A 40 -11.05 5.83 13.77
N ALA A 41 -10.18 6.03 14.76
CA ALA A 41 -9.27 4.98 15.18
C ALA A 41 -10.07 3.76 15.69
N SER A 42 -9.57 2.58 15.36
CA SER A 42 -9.90 1.35 16.06
C SER A 42 -8.93 1.21 17.23
N GLU A 43 -9.45 0.94 18.43
CA GLU A 43 -8.64 0.81 19.66
C GLU A 43 -7.50 -0.21 19.53
N GLU A 44 -7.69 -1.25 18.72
CA GLU A 44 -6.70 -2.32 18.52
C GLU A 44 -5.73 -2.07 17.35
N SER A 45 -5.95 -1.00 16.57
CA SER A 45 -5.17 -0.73 15.37
C SER A 45 -4.10 0.32 15.64
N PRO A 46 -2.89 0.22 15.07
CA PRO A 46 -1.88 1.27 15.16
C PRO A 46 -2.35 2.55 14.44
N PRO A 47 -1.74 3.71 14.72
CA PRO A 47 -1.98 4.95 13.98
C PRO A 47 -1.79 4.70 12.48
N THR A 48 -2.82 4.92 11.69
CA THR A 48 -2.89 4.44 10.30
C THR A 48 -3.05 5.59 9.32
N ALA A 49 -2.25 5.53 8.24
CA ALA A 49 -2.38 6.36 7.06
C ALA A 49 -2.58 5.48 5.82
N VAL A 50 -3.59 5.77 5.01
CA VAL A 50 -3.92 5.03 3.79
C VAL A 50 -3.85 5.94 2.57
N PHE A 51 -3.09 5.52 1.57
CA PHE A 51 -2.98 6.15 0.26
C PHE A 51 -3.56 5.19 -0.79
N SER A 52 -4.73 5.52 -1.36
CA SER A 52 -5.44 4.64 -2.30
C SER A 52 -5.44 5.20 -3.72
N PHE A 53 -4.77 4.52 -4.63
CA PHE A 53 -4.69 4.86 -6.06
C PHE A 53 -5.92 4.41 -6.87
N GLY A 54 -6.85 3.68 -6.25
CA GLY A 54 -8.01 3.10 -6.93
C GLY A 54 -7.61 2.03 -7.96
N GLU A 55 -8.39 1.91 -9.03
CA GLU A 55 -8.12 0.96 -10.12
C GLU A 55 -6.97 1.46 -11.00
N ILE A 56 -5.96 0.62 -11.16
CA ILE A 56 -4.85 0.78 -12.08
C ILE A 56 -5.16 0.00 -13.36
N THR A 57 -5.11 0.71 -14.48
CA THR A 57 -5.38 0.20 -15.82
C THR A 57 -4.16 0.39 -16.73
N GLY A 58 -4.19 -0.22 -17.92
CA GLY A 58 -3.09 -0.10 -18.87
C GLY A 58 -2.87 1.34 -19.34
N GLU A 59 -3.93 2.15 -19.29
CA GLU A 59 -3.91 3.55 -19.67
C GLU A 59 -3.26 4.43 -18.59
N ASN A 60 -3.47 4.12 -17.30
CA ASN A 60 -3.03 4.99 -16.21
C ASN A 60 -1.70 4.58 -15.56
N ILE A 61 -1.27 3.31 -15.67
CA ILE A 61 -0.05 2.81 -15.04
C ILE A 61 1.21 3.58 -15.49
N PRO A 62 1.43 3.94 -16.77
CA PRO A 62 2.66 4.63 -17.15
C PRO A 62 2.74 6.02 -16.53
N TYR A 63 1.59 6.70 -16.43
CA TYR A 63 1.50 8.01 -15.81
C TYR A 63 1.70 7.93 -14.29
N LEU A 64 1.13 6.92 -13.62
CA LEU A 64 1.34 6.69 -12.19
C LEU A 64 2.82 6.42 -11.86
N LEU A 65 3.45 5.51 -12.61
CA LEU A 65 4.88 5.23 -12.43
C LEU A 65 5.74 6.46 -12.74
N GLY A 66 5.37 7.26 -13.75
CA GLY A 66 6.01 8.54 -14.06
C GLY A 66 5.93 9.55 -12.91
N VAL A 67 4.77 9.68 -12.27
CA VAL A 67 4.58 10.54 -11.09
C VAL A 67 5.45 10.06 -9.93
N ILE A 68 5.42 8.77 -9.58
CA ILE A 68 6.18 8.22 -8.44
C ILE A 68 7.70 8.32 -8.64
N ARG A 69 8.18 8.40 -9.90
CA ARG A 69 9.59 8.60 -10.22
C ARG A 69 10.00 10.08 -10.38
N SER A 70 9.05 11.01 -10.28
CA SER A 70 9.32 12.43 -10.52
C SER A 70 10.06 13.12 -9.35
N ASP A 71 10.78 14.20 -9.65
CA ASP A 71 11.37 15.08 -8.62
C ASP A 71 10.30 15.70 -7.72
N TYR A 72 9.10 15.89 -8.26
CA TYR A 72 7.94 16.34 -7.51
C TYR A 72 7.61 15.34 -6.39
N TRP A 73 7.46 14.04 -6.72
CA TRP A 73 7.22 12.99 -5.73
C TRP A 73 8.36 12.88 -4.72
N LYS A 74 9.60 13.04 -5.16
CA LYS A 74 10.77 13.06 -4.29
C LYS A 74 10.73 14.18 -3.24
N LYS A 75 10.17 15.34 -3.57
CA LYS A 75 9.93 16.43 -2.61
C LYS A 75 8.75 16.11 -1.69
N ALA A 76 7.62 15.66 -2.27
CA ALA A 76 6.41 15.32 -1.54
C ALA A 76 6.68 14.24 -0.47
N ARG A 77 7.33 13.15 -0.83
CA ARG A 77 7.62 12.03 0.10
C ARG A 77 8.42 12.46 1.32
N LYS A 78 9.33 13.43 1.19
CA LYS A 78 10.12 13.94 2.32
C LYS A 78 9.23 14.65 3.34
N GLU A 79 8.28 15.45 2.85
CA GLU A 79 7.29 16.12 3.68
C GLU A 79 6.39 15.13 4.38
N ILE A 80 5.80 14.22 3.60
CA ILE A 80 4.85 13.21 4.08
C ILE A 80 5.53 12.30 5.10
N SER A 81 6.75 11.84 4.82
CA SER A 81 7.47 10.95 5.73
C SER A 81 7.80 11.62 7.06
N ARG A 82 8.10 12.92 7.05
CA ARG A 82 8.34 13.69 8.28
C ARG A 82 7.08 13.82 9.16
N ILE A 83 5.91 13.93 8.54
CA ILE A 83 4.62 13.97 9.25
C ILE A 83 4.32 12.57 9.81
N LEU A 84 4.37 11.57 8.94
CA LEU A 84 3.97 10.21 9.25
C LEU A 84 4.97 9.43 10.11
N ALA A 85 6.24 9.82 10.22
CA ALA A 85 7.20 9.10 11.08
C ALA A 85 7.01 9.37 12.59
N ARG A 86 6.15 10.32 12.95
CA ARG A 86 5.91 10.69 14.34
C ARG A 86 5.15 9.56 15.04
N ARG A 87 5.66 9.13 16.20
CA ARG A 87 4.90 8.21 17.07
C ARG A 87 3.64 8.90 17.59
N ARG A 88 2.56 8.12 17.71
CA ARG A 88 1.31 8.52 18.36
C ARG A 88 0.95 7.45 19.38
N ASP A 89 0.62 7.88 20.59
CA ASP A 89 0.31 6.97 21.70
C ASP A 89 1.39 5.90 21.96
N GLY A 90 2.65 6.28 21.76
CA GLY A 90 3.81 5.39 21.89
C GLY A 90 4.03 4.43 20.72
N GLU A 91 3.11 4.36 19.77
CA GLU A 91 3.13 3.41 18.66
C GLU A 91 3.78 3.95 17.38
N ALA A 92 4.39 3.03 16.63
CA ALA A 92 4.82 3.29 15.27
C ALA A 92 3.63 3.21 14.31
N PRO A 93 3.44 4.22 13.45
CA PRO A 93 2.33 4.27 12.52
C PRO A 93 2.44 3.22 11.41
N LEU A 94 1.29 2.78 10.92
CA LEU A 94 1.11 1.93 9.76
C LEU A 94 0.74 2.78 8.55
N VAL A 95 1.59 2.77 7.53
CA VAL A 95 1.32 3.39 6.23
C VAL A 95 0.95 2.30 5.23
N SER A 96 -0.23 2.43 4.62
CA SER A 96 -0.82 1.50 3.66
C SER A 96 -0.96 2.19 2.30
N PHE A 97 -0.41 1.58 1.26
CA PHE A 97 -0.70 1.96 -0.13
C PHE A 97 -1.62 0.91 -0.74
N GLU A 98 -2.72 1.37 -1.34
CA GLU A 98 -3.76 0.50 -1.85
C GLU A 98 -4.06 0.78 -3.31
N CYS A 99 -4.31 -0.29 -4.06
CA CYS A 99 -4.80 -0.21 -5.43
C CYS A 99 -5.57 -1.48 -5.80
N SER A 100 -6.25 -1.42 -6.94
CA SER A 100 -6.83 -2.59 -7.59
C SER A 100 -6.32 -2.71 -9.02
N ILE A 101 -6.10 -3.95 -9.47
CA ILE A 101 -5.64 -4.26 -10.83
C ILE A 101 -6.43 -5.46 -11.35
N GLY A 102 -7.35 -5.26 -12.29
CA GLY A 102 -8.07 -6.36 -12.94
C GLY A 102 -8.85 -7.24 -11.96
N GLY A 103 -9.47 -6.63 -10.93
CA GLY A 103 -10.23 -7.34 -9.88
C GLY A 103 -9.39 -7.89 -8.73
N VAL A 104 -8.09 -7.58 -8.68
CA VAL A 104 -7.18 -7.97 -7.60
C VAL A 104 -6.90 -6.74 -6.75
N LYS A 105 -7.13 -6.83 -5.44
CA LYS A 105 -6.78 -5.75 -4.50
C LYS A 105 -5.35 -5.95 -4.03
N ALA A 106 -4.54 -4.90 -4.00
CA ALA A 106 -3.22 -4.94 -3.41
C ALA A 106 -3.14 -3.97 -2.24
N ASN A 107 -2.47 -4.39 -1.17
CA ASN A 107 -2.21 -3.58 0.00
C ASN A 107 -0.72 -3.71 0.37
N MET A 108 0.01 -2.60 0.24
CA MET A 108 1.45 -2.49 0.48
C MET A 108 1.67 -1.73 1.79
N ARG A 109 2.25 -2.38 2.80
CA ARG A 109 2.30 -1.89 4.18
C ARG A 109 3.72 -1.59 4.64
N CYS A 110 3.87 -0.50 5.36
CA CYS A 110 5.09 -0.14 6.09
C CYS A 110 4.70 0.32 7.50
N ARG A 111 5.17 -0.39 8.54
CA ARG A 111 4.98 0.04 9.94
C ARG A 111 6.32 0.51 10.50
N THR A 112 6.51 1.81 10.64
CA THR A 112 7.77 2.37 11.11
C THR A 112 7.58 3.78 11.66
N SER A 113 8.42 4.16 12.62
CA SER A 113 8.57 5.55 13.06
C SER A 113 9.89 6.16 12.59
N ASP A 114 10.65 5.47 11.72
CA ASP A 114 11.86 6.01 11.11
C ASP A 114 11.53 6.72 9.80
N GLN A 115 11.85 8.02 9.74
CA GLN A 115 11.59 8.83 8.57
C GLN A 115 12.34 8.31 7.33
N ARG A 116 13.57 7.81 7.49
CA ARG A 116 14.36 7.32 6.35
C ARG A 116 13.79 6.03 5.77
N SER A 117 13.36 5.10 6.62
CA SER A 117 12.63 3.89 6.22
C SER A 117 11.34 4.24 5.50
N LEU A 118 10.58 5.22 5.98
CA LEU A 118 9.35 5.64 5.32
C LEU A 118 9.61 6.33 3.96
N GLU A 119 10.59 7.22 3.87
CA GLU A 119 11.00 7.82 2.59
C GLU A 119 11.40 6.75 1.57
N ALA A 120 12.13 5.72 2.02
CA ALA A 120 12.51 4.59 1.18
C ALA A 120 11.30 3.72 0.80
N ALA A 121 10.31 3.54 1.68
CA ALA A 121 9.05 2.88 1.32
C ALA A 121 8.30 3.63 0.22
N PHE A 122 8.16 4.95 0.33
CA PHE A 122 7.60 5.79 -0.74
C PHE A 122 8.43 5.76 -2.03
N GLU A 123 9.76 5.63 -1.92
CA GLU A 123 10.65 5.45 -3.08
C GLU A 123 10.37 4.14 -3.80
N HIS A 124 10.37 3.02 -3.06
CA HIS A 124 10.30 1.69 -3.63
C HIS A 124 8.88 1.27 -4.04
N LEU A 125 7.88 2.13 -3.83
CA LEU A 125 6.52 1.93 -4.29
C LEU A 125 6.43 1.70 -5.80
N TYR A 126 7.27 2.36 -6.62
CA TYR A 126 7.27 2.14 -8.07
C TYR A 126 7.56 0.67 -8.41
N SER A 127 8.50 0.04 -7.70
CA SER A 127 8.92 -1.33 -7.98
C SER A 127 7.84 -2.31 -7.53
N ALA A 128 7.13 -2.02 -6.44
CA ALA A 128 6.02 -2.82 -5.98
C ALA A 128 4.85 -2.79 -6.98
N LEU A 129 4.49 -1.59 -7.46
CA LEU A 129 3.43 -1.40 -8.44
C LEU A 129 3.76 -2.05 -9.80
N ASP A 130 4.99 -1.92 -10.26
CA ASP A 130 5.46 -2.54 -11.51
C ASP A 130 5.43 -4.08 -11.44
N SER A 131 5.91 -4.64 -10.32
CA SER A 131 5.81 -6.09 -10.06
C SER A 131 4.37 -6.58 -9.99
N LEU A 132 3.49 -5.86 -9.29
CA LEU A 132 2.07 -6.20 -9.19
C LEU A 132 1.37 -6.16 -10.55
N TRP A 133 1.65 -5.10 -11.32
CA TRP A 133 1.15 -4.96 -12.69
C TRP A 133 1.56 -6.15 -13.55
N THR A 134 2.85 -6.51 -13.51
CA THR A 134 3.41 -7.65 -14.26
C THR A 134 2.79 -8.98 -13.84
N LEU A 135 2.62 -9.23 -12.53
CA LEU A 135 1.97 -10.45 -12.04
C LEU A 135 0.52 -10.56 -12.52
N ALA A 136 -0.23 -9.46 -12.44
CA ALA A 136 -1.62 -9.42 -12.91
C ALA A 136 -1.73 -9.66 -14.42
N HIS A 137 -0.87 -9.02 -15.22
CA HIS A 137 -0.90 -9.14 -16.68
C HIS A 137 -0.46 -10.51 -17.18
N ASN A 138 0.54 -11.11 -16.53
CA ASN A 138 0.99 -12.46 -16.85
C ASN A 138 0.05 -13.54 -16.31
N LYS A 139 -1.09 -13.16 -15.71
CA LYS A 139 -2.04 -14.07 -15.03
C LYS A 139 -1.34 -14.95 -13.99
N ASN A 140 -0.24 -14.48 -13.41
CA ASN A 140 0.51 -15.18 -12.37
C ASN A 140 0.00 -14.78 -10.99
N LEU A 141 -1.30 -15.01 -10.78
CA LEU A 141 -2.01 -14.74 -9.54
C LEU A 141 -2.75 -16.01 -9.12
N PRO A 142 -2.97 -16.25 -7.82
CA PRO A 142 -3.59 -17.49 -7.36
C PRO A 142 -4.95 -17.73 -8.04
N ARG A 143 -5.88 -16.77 -7.95
CA ARG A 143 -7.16 -16.62 -8.67
C ARG A 143 -7.71 -15.19 -8.47
N SER A 144 -8.75 -14.80 -9.21
CA SER A 144 -9.54 -13.57 -8.97
C SER A 144 -10.98 -13.91 -8.56
N PRO A 145 -11.61 -13.16 -7.62
CA PRO A 145 -11.07 -12.03 -6.88
C PRO A 145 -10.06 -12.47 -5.80
N SER A 146 -8.99 -11.72 -5.63
CA SER A 146 -8.00 -11.93 -4.58
C SER A 146 -7.48 -10.63 -3.99
N GLN A 147 -6.87 -10.74 -2.81
CA GLN A 147 -6.16 -9.67 -2.16
C GLN A 147 -4.70 -10.06 -1.92
N ILE A 148 -3.76 -9.25 -2.41
CA ILE A 148 -2.32 -9.42 -2.20
C ILE A 148 -1.86 -8.45 -1.11
N TYR A 149 -1.08 -8.97 -0.18
CA TYR A 149 -0.43 -8.22 0.88
C TYR A 149 1.06 -8.16 0.62
N LEU A 150 1.63 -6.96 0.69
CA LEU A 150 3.06 -6.73 0.54
C LEU A 150 3.60 -6.01 1.76
N GLY A 151 4.61 -6.58 2.41
CA GLY A 151 5.29 -6.00 3.55
C GLY A 151 6.56 -5.28 3.11
N TYR A 152 6.78 -4.06 3.60
CA TYR A 152 8.04 -3.38 3.41
C TYR A 152 9.11 -3.97 4.33
N ASN A 153 10.16 -4.52 3.75
CA ASN A 153 11.31 -5.05 4.47
C ASN A 153 12.39 -3.95 4.58
N GLU A 154 12.58 -3.41 5.79
CA GLU A 154 13.53 -2.31 6.03
C GLU A 154 14.98 -2.67 5.68
N ALA A 155 15.43 -3.89 6.01
CA ALA A 155 16.81 -4.32 5.78
C ALA A 155 17.18 -4.37 4.30
N SER A 156 16.25 -4.83 3.45
CA SER A 156 16.46 -4.90 2.00
C SER A 156 15.88 -3.70 1.23
N LYS A 157 15.20 -2.78 1.92
CA LYS A 157 14.50 -1.61 1.36
C LYS A 157 13.58 -1.96 0.21
N LYS A 158 12.79 -3.02 0.34
CA LYS A 158 11.91 -3.51 -0.73
C LYS A 158 10.59 -3.97 -0.15
N TYR A 159 9.52 -3.75 -0.91
CA TYR A 159 8.27 -4.48 -0.71
C TYR A 159 8.46 -5.92 -1.16
N ARG A 160 8.00 -6.85 -0.34
CA ARG A 160 7.94 -8.28 -0.65
C ARG A 160 6.51 -8.74 -0.58
N ILE A 161 6.17 -9.76 -1.35
CA ILE A 161 4.86 -10.37 -1.26
C ILE A 161 4.82 -11.22 0.01
N ASP A 162 3.98 -10.83 0.96
CA ASP A 162 3.81 -11.59 2.21
C ASP A 162 2.89 -12.77 1.97
N ARG A 163 1.71 -12.50 1.40
CA ARG A 163 0.68 -13.50 1.09
C ARG A 163 -0.37 -12.97 0.12
N ALA A 164 -1.16 -13.88 -0.44
CA ALA A 164 -2.39 -13.58 -1.13
C ALA A 164 -3.56 -14.36 -0.53
N VAL A 165 -4.74 -13.76 -0.56
CA VAL A 165 -5.99 -14.39 -0.11
C VAL A 165 -6.97 -14.40 -1.27
N VAL A 166 -7.46 -15.57 -1.65
CA VAL A 166 -8.54 -15.71 -2.64
C VAL A 166 -9.88 -15.51 -1.94
N LEU A 167 -10.72 -14.62 -2.47
CA LEU A 167 -11.98 -14.19 -1.85
C LEU A 167 -13.23 -14.85 -2.48
N GLY A 168 -13.02 -15.76 -3.44
CA GLY A 168 -14.10 -16.52 -4.09
C GLY A 168 -14.54 -17.76 -3.30
N THR A 169 -15.33 -18.61 -3.94
CA THR A 169 -15.82 -19.89 -3.39
C THR A 169 -14.69 -20.83 -2.97
N ASP A 170 -13.54 -20.75 -3.64
CA ASP A 170 -12.34 -21.53 -3.33
C ASP A 170 -11.39 -20.77 -2.40
N PHE A 171 -11.93 -20.27 -1.27
CA PHE A 171 -11.16 -19.52 -0.29
C PHE A 171 -9.84 -20.22 0.07
N GLY A 172 -8.78 -19.45 0.13
CA GLY A 172 -7.45 -19.95 0.47
C GLY A 172 -6.44 -18.83 0.62
N GLU A 173 -5.48 -19.06 1.51
CA GLU A 173 -4.29 -18.23 1.64
C GLU A 173 -3.14 -18.87 0.86
N TYR A 174 -2.31 -18.04 0.25
CA TYR A 174 -1.21 -18.43 -0.60
C TYR A 174 0.04 -17.64 -0.25
N GLU A 175 1.19 -18.31 -0.25
CA GLU A 175 2.50 -17.68 -0.17
C GLU A 175 3.13 -17.62 -1.57
N PHE A 176 4.01 -16.64 -1.79
CA PHE A 176 4.71 -16.48 -3.06
C PHE A 176 6.20 -16.78 -2.88
N ASP A 177 6.70 -17.75 -3.62
CA ASP A 177 8.14 -17.98 -3.76
C ASP A 177 8.70 -16.98 -4.78
N GLU A 178 9.30 -15.88 -4.30
CA GLU A 178 9.90 -14.86 -5.17
C GLU A 178 11.04 -15.41 -6.04
N LYS A 179 11.74 -16.47 -5.61
CA LYS A 179 12.84 -17.07 -6.41
C LYS A 179 12.29 -17.96 -7.52
N GLY A 180 11.28 -18.76 -7.19
CA GLY A 180 10.62 -19.67 -8.12
C GLY A 180 9.54 -19.01 -8.98
N GLY A 181 9.06 -17.82 -8.61
CA GLY A 181 7.98 -17.10 -9.26
C GLY A 181 6.62 -17.80 -9.14
N LYS A 182 6.40 -18.59 -8.08
CA LYS A 182 5.25 -19.49 -7.95
C LYS A 182 4.46 -19.25 -6.67
N TRP A 183 3.16 -19.51 -6.75
CA TRP A 183 2.24 -19.49 -5.62
C TRP A 183 2.05 -20.90 -5.04
N SER A 184 2.08 -20.99 -3.72
CA SER A 184 1.80 -22.22 -2.98
C SER A 184 0.66 -21.96 -1.99
N LYS A 185 -0.33 -22.86 -1.95
CA LYS A 185 -1.43 -22.74 -0.98
C LYS A 185 -0.89 -23.03 0.41
N ILE A 186 -1.13 -22.12 1.35
CA ILE A 186 -0.80 -22.32 2.77
C ILE A 186 -1.77 -23.37 3.29
N ALA A 187 -1.23 -24.49 3.79
CA ALA A 187 -2.05 -25.50 4.43
C ALA A 187 -2.80 -24.86 5.59
N SER A 188 -4.14 -24.90 5.56
CA SER A 188 -4.96 -24.51 6.70
C SER A 188 -4.51 -25.40 7.85
N ARG A 189 -3.82 -24.83 8.84
CA ARG A 189 -3.62 -25.51 10.13
C ARG A 189 -5.03 -25.80 10.64
N GLN A 190 -5.45 -27.05 10.54
CA GLN A 190 -6.53 -27.54 11.37
C GLN A 190 -6.07 -27.21 12.79
N SER A 191 -6.77 -26.27 13.42
CA SER A 191 -6.81 -26.21 14.87
C SER A 191 -7.26 -27.59 15.31
N ASP A 192 -6.30 -28.46 15.62
CA ASP A 192 -6.53 -29.64 16.42
C ASP A 192 -7.11 -29.14 17.74
N GLN A 193 -8.43 -29.12 17.78
CA GLN A 193 -9.20 -29.28 18.99
C GLN A 193 -8.71 -30.57 19.66
N ARG A 194 -7.88 -30.41 20.68
CA ARG A 194 -7.82 -31.33 21.83
C ARG A 194 -7.90 -30.41 23.03
N ALA A 195 -9.11 -30.15 23.53
CA ALA A 195 -9.80 -30.98 24.53
C ALA A 195 -9.02 -30.99 25.84
#